data_AF-A0A954AXD0-F1
#
_entry.id   AF-A0A954AXD0-F1
#
_cell.length_a   1.000
_cell.length_b   1.000
_cell.length_c   1.000
_cell.angle_alpha   90.00
_cell.angle_beta   90.00
_cell.angle_gamma   90.00
#
_symmetry.space_group_name_H-M   'P 1'
#
loop_
_entity.id
_entity.type
_entity.pdbx_description
1 polymer ?
#
loop_
_entity_poly.entity_id
_entity_poly.type
_entity_poly.pdbx_seq_one_letter_code
_entity_poly.pdbx_strand_id
1 'polypeptide(L)'
;MNPLTLNNALFAPLFTDATVAAAFSTERTLAAFIAFEAALAEALAELGLATPEKADAAAAAIRAFRPDLDRLAAATTDDGLPVPDFVAQLKAHVGDDLKGLVHVGATSQDLIDTATVLALRDVSDHLAAGLTRLSAHLTDLEARFGSNAMMARTRMQAALAFTVADRLATWRLPLDGHLARLAALRPGLERIQFGGAVGDRRFPDGQGEALARSMAERLGLAPALRAWHAMRESFAEYAGWLSLVTGSLGKIGADICLMAQQGVEEIGFAAAGKSSAMPHKQNPVRAELLVAFARFNAGELAGMHHALVHEQERSGAAWALEWMTLPGMAMTTAAAIARAEELLATVNRIGAPR
;
A
#
# COMPACT_ATOMS: atom_id res chain seq x y z
N MET A 1 11.40 -3.45 -5.32
CA MET A 1 12.20 -4.24 -4.34
C MET A 1 12.69 -5.52 -5.01
N ASN A 2 13.70 -6.20 -4.44
CA ASN A 2 14.31 -7.38 -5.06
C ASN A 2 14.35 -8.57 -4.08
N PRO A 3 14.73 -9.79 -4.54
CA PRO A 3 14.74 -10.98 -3.68
C PRO A 3 15.58 -10.85 -2.40
N LEU A 4 16.65 -10.05 -2.43
CA LEU A 4 17.49 -9.79 -1.25
C LEU A 4 16.71 -9.03 -0.17
N THR A 5 15.96 -8.01 -0.56
CA THR A 5 15.21 -7.16 0.38
C THR A 5 13.85 -7.74 0.77
N LEU A 6 13.36 -8.76 0.05
CA LEU A 6 12.06 -9.37 0.28
C LEU A 6 12.12 -10.72 1.00
N ASN A 7 13.00 -11.63 0.52
CA ASN A 7 12.93 -13.04 0.90
C ASN A 7 14.16 -13.50 1.69
N ASN A 8 15.26 -12.74 1.65
CA ASN A 8 16.45 -13.11 2.40
C ASN A 8 16.28 -12.76 3.89
N ALA A 9 16.19 -13.77 4.74
CA ALA A 9 15.97 -13.62 6.19
C ALA A 9 17.01 -12.73 6.91
N LEU A 10 18.20 -12.52 6.33
CA LEU A 10 19.25 -11.67 6.91
C LEU A 10 19.05 -10.18 6.59
N PHE A 11 18.42 -9.87 5.46
CA PHE A 11 18.28 -8.49 4.97
C PHE A 11 16.84 -8.00 5.05
N ALA A 12 15.87 -8.86 4.72
CA ALA A 12 14.45 -8.53 4.67
C ALA A 12 13.92 -7.79 5.92
N PRO A 13 14.32 -8.13 7.17
CA PRO A 13 13.83 -7.43 8.35
C PRO A 13 14.07 -5.90 8.34
N LEU A 14 15.03 -5.41 7.56
CA LEU A 14 15.29 -3.97 7.41
C LEU A 14 14.31 -3.28 6.43
N PHE A 15 13.79 -4.00 5.45
CA PHE A 15 13.08 -3.47 4.28
C PHE A 15 11.60 -3.87 4.21
N THR A 16 11.16 -4.82 5.04
CA THR A 16 9.78 -5.35 5.01
C THR A 16 8.97 -4.97 6.23
N ASP A 17 7.66 -4.90 6.05
CA ASP A 17 6.63 -4.78 7.06
C ASP A 17 5.68 -5.99 6.96
N ALA A 18 5.43 -6.65 8.10
CA ALA A 18 4.65 -7.90 8.11
C ALA A 18 3.17 -7.69 7.74
N THR A 19 2.59 -6.55 8.10
CA THR A 19 1.19 -6.23 7.79
C THR A 19 1.03 -6.01 6.28
N VAL A 20 1.93 -5.25 5.67
CA VAL A 20 1.90 -5.03 4.21
C VAL A 20 2.23 -6.32 3.46
N ALA A 21 3.19 -7.12 3.93
CA ALA A 21 3.47 -8.44 3.35
C ALA A 21 2.26 -9.36 3.38
N ALA A 22 1.54 -9.39 4.51
CA ALA A 22 0.32 -10.17 4.65
C ALA A 22 -0.79 -9.68 3.69
N ALA A 23 -0.98 -8.36 3.54
CA ALA A 23 -2.00 -7.79 2.65
C ALA A 23 -1.84 -8.23 1.18
N PHE A 24 -0.60 -8.39 0.70
CA PHE A 24 -0.28 -8.88 -0.65
C PHE A 24 0.03 -10.38 -0.71
N SER A 25 -0.24 -11.14 0.34
CA SER A 25 -0.02 -12.59 0.36
C SER A 25 -1.02 -13.34 -0.51
N THR A 26 -0.63 -14.52 -1.00
CA THR A 26 -1.52 -15.44 -1.73
C THR A 26 -2.82 -15.72 -0.96
N GLU A 27 -2.74 -15.89 0.35
CA GLU A 27 -3.92 -16.13 1.21
C GLU A 27 -4.91 -14.95 1.15
N ARG A 28 -4.42 -13.70 1.26
CA ARG A 28 -5.29 -12.52 1.20
C ARG A 28 -5.81 -12.25 -0.21
N THR A 29 -5.00 -12.48 -1.24
CA THR A 29 -5.47 -12.40 -2.63
C THR A 29 -6.60 -13.39 -2.90
N LEU A 30 -6.46 -14.65 -2.47
CA LEU A 30 -7.52 -15.66 -2.64
C LEU A 30 -8.76 -15.36 -1.81
N ALA A 31 -8.60 -14.88 -0.58
CA ALA A 31 -9.72 -14.43 0.24
C ALA A 31 -10.51 -13.29 -0.44
N ALA A 32 -9.81 -12.35 -1.08
CA ALA A 32 -10.43 -11.28 -1.84
C ALA A 32 -11.12 -11.80 -3.12
N PHE A 33 -10.55 -12.78 -3.82
CA PHE A 33 -11.20 -13.41 -4.96
C PHE A 33 -12.50 -14.12 -4.57
N ILE A 34 -12.45 -14.89 -3.47
CA ILE A 34 -13.64 -15.55 -2.90
C ILE A 34 -14.70 -14.52 -2.48
N ALA A 35 -14.29 -13.41 -1.84
CA ALA A 35 -15.20 -12.35 -1.44
C ALA A 35 -15.87 -11.67 -2.64
N PHE A 36 -15.11 -11.41 -3.70
CA PHE A 36 -15.65 -10.84 -4.94
C PHE A 36 -16.68 -11.76 -5.59
N GLU A 37 -16.37 -13.04 -5.74
CA GLU A 37 -17.28 -14.01 -6.38
C GLU A 37 -18.55 -14.25 -5.53
N ALA A 38 -18.42 -14.26 -4.20
CA ALA A 38 -19.57 -14.35 -3.31
C ALA A 38 -20.44 -13.09 -3.40
N ALA A 39 -19.83 -11.89 -3.41
CA ALA A 39 -20.55 -10.64 -3.58
C ALA A 39 -21.27 -10.55 -4.93
N LEU A 40 -20.67 -11.07 -6.00
CA LEU A 40 -21.31 -11.19 -7.31
C LEU A 40 -22.54 -12.09 -7.23
N ALA A 41 -22.41 -13.31 -6.69
CA ALA A 41 -23.52 -14.26 -6.59
C ALA A 41 -24.72 -13.69 -5.81
N GLU A 42 -24.46 -13.00 -4.69
CA GLU A 42 -25.51 -12.38 -3.87
C GLU A 42 -26.15 -11.18 -4.56
N ALA A 43 -25.36 -10.35 -5.27
CA ALA A 43 -25.87 -9.21 -6.01
C ALA A 43 -26.79 -9.63 -7.18
N LEU A 44 -26.56 -10.81 -7.78
CA LEU A 44 -27.46 -11.36 -8.80
C LEU A 44 -28.87 -11.66 -8.24
N ALA A 45 -28.98 -12.17 -7.00
CA ALA A 45 -30.28 -12.39 -6.38
C ALA A 45 -31.00 -11.09 -6.02
N GLU A 46 -30.27 -10.09 -5.51
CA GLU A 46 -30.82 -8.77 -5.19
C GLU A 46 -31.49 -8.12 -6.41
N LEU A 47 -30.94 -8.36 -7.59
CA LEU A 47 -31.44 -7.82 -8.86
C LEU A 47 -32.42 -8.75 -9.59
N GLY A 48 -32.79 -9.88 -8.99
CA GLY A 48 -33.74 -10.84 -9.58
C GLY A 48 -33.17 -11.65 -10.75
N LEU A 49 -31.85 -11.67 -10.93
CA LEU A 49 -31.14 -12.44 -11.97
C LEU A 49 -30.88 -13.89 -11.54
N ALA A 50 -31.03 -14.18 -10.25
CA ALA A 50 -30.99 -15.51 -9.66
C ALA A 50 -32.07 -15.61 -8.55
N THR A 51 -32.51 -16.82 -8.23
CA THR A 51 -33.37 -17.00 -7.05
C THR A 51 -32.52 -16.83 -5.78
N PRO A 52 -33.07 -16.27 -4.68
CA PRO A 52 -32.35 -16.13 -3.41
C PRO A 52 -31.71 -17.44 -2.94
N GLU A 53 -32.43 -18.56 -3.08
CA GLU A 53 -31.95 -19.87 -2.64
C GLU A 53 -30.71 -20.32 -3.43
N LYS A 54 -30.67 -20.07 -4.74
CA LYS A 54 -29.51 -20.40 -5.57
C LYS A 54 -28.33 -19.50 -5.29
N ALA A 55 -28.56 -18.20 -5.08
CA ALA A 55 -27.49 -17.26 -4.75
C ALA A 55 -26.88 -17.56 -3.38
N ASP A 56 -27.69 -17.84 -2.36
CA ASP A 56 -27.22 -18.23 -1.03
C ASP A 56 -26.42 -19.53 -1.08
N ALA A 57 -26.90 -20.53 -1.82
CA ALA A 57 -26.19 -21.78 -2.02
C ALA A 57 -24.84 -21.57 -2.75
N ALA A 58 -24.82 -20.75 -3.80
CA ALA A 58 -23.59 -20.43 -4.53
C ALA A 58 -22.61 -19.66 -3.64
N ALA A 59 -23.05 -18.63 -2.93
CA ALA A 59 -22.19 -17.83 -2.05
C ALA A 59 -21.62 -18.68 -0.90
N ALA A 60 -22.40 -19.61 -0.33
CA ALA A 60 -21.91 -20.57 0.67
C ALA A 60 -20.83 -21.50 0.10
N ALA A 61 -21.07 -22.08 -1.09
CA ALA A 61 -20.10 -22.94 -1.77
C ALA A 61 -18.81 -22.18 -2.15
N ILE A 62 -18.94 -20.95 -2.67
CA ILE A 62 -17.80 -20.08 -3.01
C ILE A 62 -16.93 -19.81 -1.78
N ARG A 63 -17.53 -19.52 -0.61
CA ARG A 63 -16.79 -19.29 0.64
C ARG A 63 -16.07 -20.53 1.16
N ALA A 64 -16.61 -21.72 0.90
CA ALA A 64 -16.00 -23.00 1.26
C ALA A 64 -14.86 -23.42 0.31
N PHE A 65 -14.75 -22.79 -0.86
CA PHE A 65 -13.79 -23.16 -1.89
C PHE A 65 -12.34 -23.02 -1.41
N ARG A 66 -11.50 -23.99 -1.77
CA ARG A 66 -10.05 -23.99 -1.58
C ARG A 66 -9.40 -24.44 -2.91
N PRO A 67 -8.69 -23.55 -3.62
CA PRO A 67 -8.08 -23.92 -4.88
C PRO A 67 -6.82 -24.78 -4.70
N ASP A 68 -6.52 -25.57 -5.71
CA ASP A 68 -5.23 -26.21 -5.93
C ASP A 68 -4.21 -25.15 -6.38
N LEU A 69 -3.31 -24.79 -5.47
CA LEU A 69 -2.32 -23.73 -5.69
C LEU A 69 -1.24 -24.12 -6.71
N ASP A 70 -0.83 -25.40 -6.76
CA ASP A 70 0.21 -25.85 -7.67
C ASP A 70 -0.32 -25.80 -9.11
N ARG A 71 -1.57 -26.23 -9.30
CA ARG A 71 -2.26 -26.11 -10.58
C ARG A 71 -2.44 -24.65 -11.00
N LEU A 72 -2.85 -23.77 -10.08
CA LEU A 72 -2.98 -22.33 -10.35
C LEU A 72 -1.66 -21.71 -10.78
N ALA A 73 -0.56 -22.03 -10.10
CA ALA A 73 0.76 -21.50 -10.41
C ALA A 73 1.24 -21.94 -11.81
N ALA A 74 1.02 -23.21 -12.16
CA ALA A 74 1.31 -23.71 -13.50
C ALA A 74 0.49 -22.97 -14.56
N ALA A 75 -0.84 -22.90 -14.39
CA ALA A 75 -1.73 -22.24 -15.33
C ALA A 75 -1.45 -20.73 -15.49
N THR A 76 -1.05 -20.06 -14.40
CA THR A 76 -0.68 -18.63 -14.45
C THR A 76 0.48 -18.36 -15.40
N THR A 77 1.42 -19.31 -15.52
CA THR A 77 2.56 -19.19 -16.44
C THR A 77 2.12 -19.27 -17.90
N ASP A 78 1.10 -20.08 -18.19
CA ASP A 78 0.58 -20.29 -19.54
C ASP A 78 -0.41 -19.19 -19.96
N ASP A 79 -1.34 -18.84 -19.08
CA ASP A 79 -2.43 -17.88 -19.35
C ASP A 79 -2.02 -16.42 -19.08
N GLY A 80 -0.88 -16.20 -18.41
CA GLY A 80 -0.40 -14.90 -17.95
C GLY A 80 -1.16 -14.32 -16.75
N LEU A 81 -2.20 -15.03 -16.26
CA LEU A 81 -3.07 -14.61 -15.15
C LEU A 81 -3.57 -15.84 -14.36
N PRO A 82 -3.78 -15.73 -13.03
CA PRO A 82 -4.31 -16.84 -12.22
C PRO A 82 -5.82 -17.05 -12.35
N VAL A 83 -6.55 -16.08 -12.90
CA VAL A 83 -8.03 -16.06 -12.84
C VAL A 83 -8.71 -17.15 -13.67
N PRO A 84 -8.29 -17.45 -14.92
CA PRO A 84 -8.97 -18.47 -15.72
C PRO A 84 -9.05 -19.83 -15.03
N ASP A 85 -7.92 -20.33 -14.51
CA ASP A 85 -7.89 -21.60 -13.79
C ASP A 85 -8.57 -21.51 -12.42
N PHE A 86 -8.46 -20.39 -11.70
CA PHE A 86 -9.21 -20.16 -10.45
C PHE A 86 -10.72 -20.29 -10.67
N VAL A 87 -11.25 -19.63 -11.69
CA VAL A 87 -12.67 -19.68 -12.04
C VAL A 87 -13.08 -21.07 -12.51
N ALA A 88 -12.21 -21.77 -13.26
CA ALA A 88 -12.48 -23.15 -13.69
C ALA A 88 -12.58 -24.10 -12.49
N GLN A 89 -11.65 -24.02 -11.55
CA GLN A 89 -11.68 -24.81 -10.31
C GLN A 89 -12.90 -24.45 -9.45
N LEU A 90 -13.22 -23.16 -9.31
CA LEU A 90 -14.38 -22.70 -8.55
C LEU A 90 -15.69 -23.19 -9.16
N LYS A 91 -15.85 -23.11 -10.50
CA LYS A 91 -17.03 -23.65 -11.21
C LYS A 91 -17.19 -25.15 -11.01
N ALA A 92 -16.09 -25.91 -11.03
CA ALA A 92 -16.11 -27.33 -10.73
C ALA A 92 -16.52 -27.61 -9.28
N HIS A 93 -16.08 -26.79 -8.33
CA HIS A 93 -16.42 -26.91 -6.92
C HIS A 93 -17.91 -26.63 -6.63
N VAL A 94 -18.48 -25.56 -7.20
CA VAL A 94 -19.89 -25.19 -6.95
C VAL A 94 -20.90 -26.11 -7.66
N GLY A 95 -20.47 -26.84 -8.68
CA GLY A 95 -21.30 -27.78 -9.43
C GLY A 95 -22.18 -27.15 -10.52
N ASP A 96 -22.77 -28.01 -11.36
CA ASP A 96 -23.46 -27.60 -12.59
C ASP A 96 -24.70 -26.71 -12.35
N ASP A 97 -25.39 -26.89 -11.23
CA ASP A 97 -26.60 -26.12 -10.89
C ASP A 97 -26.30 -24.66 -10.55
N LEU A 98 -25.07 -24.38 -10.07
CA LEU A 98 -24.67 -23.09 -9.52
C LEU A 98 -23.54 -22.41 -10.32
N LYS A 99 -22.81 -23.14 -11.18
CA LYS A 99 -21.67 -22.60 -11.95
C LYS A 99 -22.02 -21.38 -12.84
N GLY A 100 -23.30 -21.21 -13.20
CA GLY A 100 -23.79 -20.06 -13.95
C GLY A 100 -23.79 -18.74 -13.15
N LEU A 101 -23.65 -18.81 -11.82
CA LEU A 101 -23.56 -17.65 -10.93
C LEU A 101 -22.11 -17.26 -10.62
N VAL A 102 -21.13 -18.07 -11.04
CA VAL A 102 -19.71 -17.81 -10.83
C VAL A 102 -19.12 -17.04 -12.00
N HIS A 103 -18.47 -15.92 -11.70
CA HIS A 103 -17.73 -15.08 -12.63
C HIS A 103 -18.57 -14.57 -13.82
N VAL A 104 -19.90 -14.51 -13.66
CA VAL A 104 -20.82 -14.12 -14.74
C VAL A 104 -20.71 -12.62 -15.02
N GLY A 105 -20.43 -12.26 -16.27
CA GLY A 105 -20.26 -10.88 -16.70
C GLY A 105 -19.00 -10.18 -16.18
N ALA A 106 -18.17 -10.86 -15.37
CA ALA A 106 -16.89 -10.36 -14.91
C ALA A 106 -15.75 -10.70 -15.89
N THR A 107 -14.57 -10.16 -15.64
CA THR A 107 -13.31 -10.47 -16.34
C THR A 107 -12.16 -10.63 -15.34
N SER A 108 -11.03 -11.17 -15.78
CA SER A 108 -9.86 -11.36 -14.91
C SER A 108 -9.40 -10.09 -14.21
N GLN A 109 -9.43 -8.95 -14.91
CA GLN A 109 -9.03 -7.66 -14.34
C GLN A 109 -10.00 -7.17 -13.26
N ASP A 110 -11.30 -7.44 -13.37
CA ASP A 110 -12.28 -7.08 -12.33
C ASP A 110 -11.94 -7.73 -10.99
N LEU A 111 -11.58 -9.00 -11.04
CA LEU A 111 -11.19 -9.78 -9.87
C LEU A 111 -9.86 -9.30 -9.28
N ILE A 112 -8.83 -9.14 -10.11
CA ILE A 112 -7.47 -8.76 -9.68
C ILE A 112 -7.42 -7.32 -9.15
N ASP A 113 -7.99 -6.36 -9.86
CA ASP A 113 -7.92 -4.95 -9.45
C ASP A 113 -8.79 -4.70 -8.22
N THR A 114 -9.95 -5.35 -8.09
CA THR A 114 -10.76 -5.27 -6.86
C THR A 114 -10.01 -5.88 -5.66
N ALA A 115 -9.34 -7.02 -5.85
CA ALA A 115 -8.51 -7.61 -4.80
C ALA A 115 -7.33 -6.70 -4.40
N THR A 116 -6.72 -6.06 -5.39
CA THR A 116 -5.64 -5.08 -5.16
C THR A 116 -6.15 -3.89 -4.36
N VAL A 117 -7.31 -3.34 -4.69
CA VAL A 117 -7.92 -2.22 -3.96
C VAL A 117 -8.24 -2.62 -2.51
N LEU A 118 -8.76 -3.83 -2.27
CA LEU A 118 -8.99 -4.32 -0.91
C LEU A 118 -7.68 -4.41 -0.10
N ALA A 119 -6.60 -4.89 -0.70
CA ALA A 119 -5.28 -4.88 -0.06
C ALA A 119 -4.78 -3.45 0.20
N LEU A 120 -4.94 -2.54 -0.76
CA LEU A 120 -4.54 -1.13 -0.61
C LEU A 120 -5.34 -0.37 0.45
N ARG A 121 -6.61 -0.72 0.67
CA ARG A 121 -7.41 -0.20 1.79
C ARG A 121 -6.80 -0.60 3.13
N ASP A 122 -6.55 -1.90 3.32
CA ASP A 122 -5.93 -2.43 4.55
C ASP A 122 -4.53 -1.82 4.79
N VAL A 123 -3.74 -1.67 3.71
CA VAL A 123 -2.43 -1.00 3.75
C VAL A 123 -2.58 0.48 4.11
N SER A 124 -3.55 1.18 3.54
CA SER A 124 -3.78 2.61 3.81
C SER A 124 -4.14 2.86 5.27
N ASP A 125 -4.94 1.98 5.89
CA ASP A 125 -5.25 2.04 7.31
C ASP A 125 -3.98 1.86 8.17
N HIS A 126 -3.13 0.89 7.83
CA HIS A 126 -1.85 0.65 8.51
C HIS A 126 -0.90 1.83 8.40
N LEU A 127 -0.72 2.38 7.20
CA LEU A 127 0.15 3.53 6.94
C LEU A 127 -0.37 4.79 7.66
N ALA A 128 -1.69 5.03 7.64
CA ALA A 128 -2.31 6.15 8.37
C ALA A 128 -2.03 6.04 9.87
N ALA A 129 -2.25 4.86 10.47
CA ALA A 129 -2.00 4.65 11.88
C ALA A 129 -0.52 4.88 12.25
N GLY A 130 0.41 4.44 11.40
CA GLY A 130 1.85 4.69 11.60
C GLY A 130 2.23 6.16 11.48
N LEU A 131 1.67 6.89 10.52
CA LEU A 131 1.87 8.35 10.42
C LEU A 131 1.33 9.09 11.64
N THR A 132 0.16 8.71 12.17
CA THR A 132 -0.39 9.28 13.40
C THR A 132 0.54 9.07 14.60
N ARG A 133 1.09 7.85 14.76
CA ARG A 133 2.06 7.56 15.82
C ARG A 133 3.35 8.37 15.65
N LEU A 134 3.88 8.48 14.43
CA LEU A 134 5.04 9.33 14.15
C LEU A 134 4.81 10.81 14.51
N SER A 135 3.65 11.38 14.14
CA SER A 135 3.29 12.74 14.54
C SER A 135 3.26 12.88 16.07
N ALA A 136 2.69 11.91 16.79
CA ALA A 136 2.69 11.90 18.25
C ALA A 136 4.10 11.83 18.87
N HIS A 137 5.00 11.01 18.30
CA HIS A 137 6.40 10.95 18.73
C HIS A 137 7.13 12.29 18.53
N LEU A 138 6.90 12.96 17.40
CA LEU A 138 7.48 14.28 17.16
C LEU A 138 6.94 15.33 18.13
N THR A 139 5.66 15.26 18.49
CA THR A 139 5.07 16.11 19.52
C THR A 139 5.69 15.86 20.91
N ASP A 140 5.96 14.61 21.29
CA ASP A 140 6.68 14.30 22.54
C ASP A 140 8.10 14.88 22.55
N LEU A 141 8.84 14.73 21.45
CA LEU A 141 10.18 15.32 21.31
C LEU A 141 10.16 16.84 21.38
N GLU A 142 9.15 17.47 20.77
CA GLU A 142 8.92 18.92 20.84
C GLU A 142 8.61 19.36 22.28
N ALA A 143 7.79 18.62 23.02
CA ALA A 143 7.49 18.93 24.42
C ALA A 143 8.73 18.80 25.33
N ARG A 144 9.60 17.83 25.07
CA ARG A 144 10.80 17.56 25.89
C ARG A 144 11.97 18.48 25.57
N PHE A 145 12.17 18.82 24.31
CA PHE A 145 13.39 19.48 23.83
C PHE A 145 13.13 20.77 23.05
N GLY A 146 11.88 21.14 22.79
CA GLY A 146 11.53 22.22 21.86
C GLY A 146 12.15 23.58 22.19
N SER A 147 12.32 23.89 23.48
CA SER A 147 12.95 25.14 23.95
C SER A 147 14.48 25.15 23.83
N ASN A 148 15.11 24.01 23.58
CA ASN A 148 16.56 23.91 23.44
C ASN A 148 17.03 24.75 22.24
N ALA A 149 18.18 25.40 22.43
CA ALA A 149 18.85 26.14 21.38
C ALA A 149 19.52 25.17 20.40
N MET A 150 19.51 25.53 19.12
CA MET A 150 20.32 24.84 18.11
C MET A 150 20.88 25.84 17.08
N MET A 151 21.90 25.42 16.35
CA MET A 151 22.42 26.20 15.23
C MET A 151 21.66 25.84 13.94
N ALA A 152 21.00 26.82 13.31
CA ALA A 152 20.43 26.58 11.98
C ALA A 152 21.54 26.33 10.95
N ARG A 153 21.23 25.54 9.92
CA ARG A 153 22.13 25.27 8.80
C ARG A 153 21.45 25.64 7.49
N THR A 154 22.10 26.47 6.70
CA THR A 154 21.62 26.84 5.35
C THR A 154 22.73 26.59 4.35
N ARG A 155 22.40 25.90 3.24
CA ARG A 155 23.40 25.50 2.22
C ARG A 155 24.66 24.86 2.82
N MET A 156 24.49 23.97 3.79
CA MET A 156 25.56 23.26 4.51
C MET A 156 26.47 24.14 5.40
N GLN A 157 26.11 25.40 5.67
CA GLN A 157 26.86 26.32 6.54
C GLN A 157 26.13 26.59 7.85
N ALA A 158 26.87 26.95 8.91
CA ALA A 158 26.26 27.52 10.13
C ALA A 158 25.55 28.84 9.79
N ALA A 159 24.36 29.04 10.33
CA ALA A 159 23.54 30.23 10.10
C ALA A 159 23.28 30.97 11.43
N LEU A 160 22.02 31.26 11.73
CA LEU A 160 21.62 31.95 12.96
C LEU A 160 21.18 30.96 14.05
N ALA A 161 21.04 31.46 15.27
CA ALA A 161 20.41 30.73 16.35
C ALA A 161 18.98 30.31 15.97
N PHE A 162 18.59 29.12 16.39
CA PHE A 162 17.33 28.47 16.07
C PHE A 162 16.83 27.68 17.29
N THR A 163 15.66 27.08 17.19
CA THR A 163 15.16 26.17 18.23
C THR A 163 14.95 24.76 17.70
N VAL A 164 14.98 23.80 18.61
CA VAL A 164 14.61 22.42 18.28
C VAL A 164 13.15 22.35 17.81
N ALA A 165 12.23 23.10 18.44
CA ALA A 165 10.84 23.16 18.00
C ALA A 165 10.71 23.59 16.54
N ASP A 166 11.44 24.63 16.12
CA ASP A 166 11.41 25.09 14.73
C ASP A 166 11.92 24.01 13.75
N ARG A 167 12.91 23.20 14.15
CA ARG A 167 13.37 22.05 13.34
C ARG A 167 12.31 20.95 13.27
N LEU A 168 11.77 20.54 14.41
CA LEU A 168 10.78 19.46 14.50
C LEU A 168 9.49 19.81 13.76
N ALA A 169 9.08 21.08 13.76
CA ALA A 169 7.94 21.56 12.97
C ALA A 169 8.09 21.22 11.47
N THR A 170 9.30 21.35 10.91
CA THR A 170 9.57 20.98 9.50
C THR A 170 9.54 19.48 9.23
N TRP A 171 9.57 18.65 10.29
CA TRP A 171 9.41 17.20 10.19
C TRP A 171 7.95 16.80 10.36
N ARG A 172 7.24 17.41 11.32
CA ARG A 172 5.87 17.04 11.70
C ARG A 172 4.81 17.55 10.71
N LEU A 173 4.86 18.82 10.33
CA LEU A 173 3.81 19.44 9.51
C LEU A 173 3.58 18.73 8.16
N PRO A 174 4.61 18.25 7.43
CA PRO A 174 4.38 17.44 6.23
C PRO A 174 3.65 16.13 6.50
N LEU A 175 3.92 15.43 7.61
CA LEU A 175 3.26 14.16 7.95
C LEU A 175 1.76 14.37 8.22
N ASP A 176 1.41 15.42 8.96
CA ASP A 176 0.02 15.83 9.20
C ASP A 176 -0.68 16.14 7.86
N GLY A 177 0.02 16.83 6.96
CA GLY A 177 -0.46 17.09 5.60
C GLY A 177 -0.61 15.81 4.75
N HIS A 178 0.21 14.79 4.96
CA HIS A 178 0.09 13.51 4.24
C HIS A 178 -1.09 12.70 4.72
N LEU A 179 -1.43 12.74 6.01
CA LEU A 179 -2.67 12.16 6.54
C LEU A 179 -3.91 12.77 5.87
N ALA A 180 -3.95 14.10 5.76
CA ALA A 180 -5.04 14.80 5.07
C ALA A 180 -5.13 14.43 3.58
N ARG A 181 -3.98 14.31 2.90
CA ARG A 181 -3.92 13.87 1.49
C ARG A 181 -4.42 12.44 1.31
N LEU A 182 -4.03 11.54 2.21
CA LEU A 182 -4.52 10.16 2.18
C LEU A 182 -6.04 10.12 2.35
N ALA A 183 -6.58 10.83 3.33
CA ALA A 183 -8.03 10.91 3.54
C ALA A 183 -8.76 11.43 2.29
N ALA A 184 -8.18 12.39 1.56
CA ALA A 184 -8.76 12.95 0.35
C ALA A 184 -8.70 12.00 -0.86
N LEU A 185 -7.62 11.23 -1.04
CA LEU A 185 -7.47 10.32 -2.19
C LEU A 185 -8.25 9.00 -2.03
N ARG A 186 -8.48 8.55 -0.79
CA ARG A 186 -9.09 7.23 -0.49
C ARG A 186 -10.40 6.98 -1.24
N PRO A 187 -11.38 7.92 -1.30
CA PRO A 187 -12.62 7.69 -2.06
C PRO A 187 -12.43 7.41 -3.56
N GLY A 188 -11.35 7.93 -4.17
CA GLY A 188 -10.99 7.66 -5.56
C GLY A 188 -10.24 6.34 -5.74
N LEU A 189 -9.43 5.95 -4.76
CA LEU A 189 -8.68 4.70 -4.76
C LEU A 189 -9.56 3.48 -4.42
N GLU A 190 -10.39 3.61 -3.39
CA GLU A 190 -11.13 2.51 -2.76
C GLU A 190 -12.46 2.22 -3.47
N ARG A 191 -12.38 2.03 -4.80
CA ARG A 191 -13.53 1.75 -5.65
C ARG A 191 -13.49 0.33 -6.22
N ILE A 192 -14.66 -0.26 -6.43
CA ILE A 192 -14.76 -1.56 -7.11
C ILE A 192 -14.28 -1.48 -8.57
N GLN A 193 -13.58 -2.52 -9.04
CA GLN A 193 -13.38 -2.76 -10.47
C GLN A 193 -14.39 -3.79 -10.95
N PHE A 194 -15.39 -3.35 -11.71
CA PHE A 194 -16.34 -4.22 -12.39
C PHE A 194 -16.70 -3.63 -13.75
N GLY A 195 -16.39 -4.35 -14.83
CA GLY A 195 -16.52 -3.86 -16.19
C GLY A 195 -16.83 -4.92 -17.23
N GLY A 196 -16.60 -6.20 -16.92
CA GLY A 196 -16.73 -7.29 -17.88
C GLY A 196 -15.67 -7.23 -18.97
N ALA A 197 -15.90 -7.95 -20.07
CA ALA A 197 -14.87 -8.20 -21.08
C ALA A 197 -14.22 -6.93 -21.67
N VAL A 198 -15.00 -5.86 -21.86
CA VAL A 198 -14.56 -4.63 -22.55
C VAL A 198 -14.85 -3.34 -21.75
N GLY A 199 -15.18 -3.45 -20.47
CA GLY A 199 -15.41 -2.28 -19.61
C GLY A 199 -16.76 -1.55 -19.84
N ASP A 200 -17.70 -2.16 -20.57
CA ASP A 200 -19.03 -1.61 -20.84
C ASP A 200 -20.11 -2.08 -19.86
N ARG A 201 -19.77 -2.98 -18.92
CA ARG A 201 -20.69 -3.59 -17.94
C ARG A 201 -21.94 -4.17 -18.60
N ARG A 202 -21.82 -4.73 -19.80
CA ARG A 202 -22.96 -5.31 -20.52
C ARG A 202 -23.55 -6.49 -19.73
N PHE A 203 -24.78 -6.29 -19.25
CA PHE A 203 -25.55 -7.27 -18.50
C PHE A 203 -27.02 -7.22 -18.97
N PRO A 204 -27.79 -8.34 -18.89
CA PRO A 204 -29.21 -8.35 -19.20
C PRO A 204 -29.98 -7.15 -18.62
N ASP A 205 -30.91 -6.63 -19.41
CA ASP A 205 -31.79 -5.49 -19.07
C ASP A 205 -31.06 -4.22 -18.59
N GLY A 206 -29.77 -4.06 -18.93
CA GLY A 206 -28.98 -2.89 -18.54
C GLY A 206 -28.61 -2.86 -17.05
N GLN A 207 -28.67 -4.00 -16.36
CA GLN A 207 -28.48 -4.07 -14.91
C GLN A 207 -27.02 -3.98 -14.43
N GLY A 208 -26.04 -3.88 -15.34
CA GLY A 208 -24.61 -3.89 -14.99
C GLY A 208 -24.16 -2.79 -14.02
N GLU A 209 -24.76 -1.60 -14.10
CA GLU A 209 -24.51 -0.50 -13.15
C GLU A 209 -25.06 -0.80 -11.75
N ALA A 210 -26.25 -1.39 -11.67
CA ALA A 210 -26.85 -1.79 -10.40
C ALA A 210 -26.06 -2.94 -9.76
N LEU A 211 -25.58 -3.87 -10.58
CA LEU A 211 -24.75 -5.00 -10.14
C LEU A 211 -23.43 -4.51 -9.56
N ALA A 212 -22.72 -3.61 -10.26
CA ALA A 212 -21.49 -3.01 -9.76
C ALA A 212 -21.69 -2.29 -8.40
N ARG A 213 -22.82 -1.60 -8.23
CA ARG A 213 -23.14 -0.89 -6.98
C ARG A 213 -23.42 -1.86 -5.81
N SER A 214 -24.23 -2.89 -6.02
CA SER A 214 -24.51 -3.90 -4.98
C SER A 214 -23.23 -4.63 -4.58
N MET A 215 -22.38 -5.01 -5.55
CA MET A 215 -21.07 -5.60 -5.24
C MET A 215 -20.16 -4.65 -4.46
N ALA A 216 -20.12 -3.36 -4.81
CA ALA A 216 -19.30 -2.38 -4.11
C ALA A 216 -19.70 -2.28 -2.63
N GLU A 217 -21.01 -2.20 -2.35
CA GLU A 217 -21.54 -2.15 -0.98
C GLU A 217 -21.13 -3.38 -0.16
N ARG A 218 -21.30 -4.58 -0.73
CA ARG A 218 -20.93 -5.86 -0.07
C ARG A 218 -19.45 -5.98 0.23
N LEU A 219 -18.59 -5.39 -0.60
CA LEU A 219 -17.14 -5.42 -0.41
C LEU A 219 -16.63 -4.25 0.47
N GLY A 220 -17.51 -3.33 0.85
CA GLY A 220 -17.12 -2.11 1.55
C GLY A 220 -16.21 -1.22 0.69
N LEU A 221 -16.54 -1.09 -0.59
CA LEU A 221 -15.87 -0.25 -1.57
C LEU A 221 -16.85 0.79 -2.12
N ALA A 222 -16.32 1.90 -2.63
CA ALA A 222 -17.12 2.89 -3.33
C ALA A 222 -17.51 2.39 -4.74
N PRO A 223 -18.71 2.75 -5.23
CA PRO A 223 -19.06 2.49 -6.61
C PRO A 223 -18.21 3.35 -7.55
N ALA A 224 -17.78 2.79 -8.68
CA ALA A 224 -17.11 3.54 -9.73
C ALA A 224 -18.11 3.99 -10.80
N LEU A 225 -17.99 5.24 -11.26
CA LEU A 225 -18.84 5.80 -12.34
C LEU A 225 -18.82 4.94 -13.61
N ARG A 226 -17.67 4.34 -13.91
CA ARG A 226 -17.48 3.33 -14.96
C ARG A 226 -16.36 2.39 -14.54
N ALA A 227 -16.23 1.25 -15.22
CA ALA A 227 -15.03 0.42 -15.16
C ALA A 227 -13.78 1.27 -15.48
N TRP A 228 -12.71 1.08 -14.72
CA TRP A 228 -11.47 1.85 -14.79
C TRP A 228 -10.30 0.96 -15.23
N HIS A 229 -10.56 0.00 -16.13
CA HIS A 229 -9.57 -0.94 -16.66
C HIS A 229 -8.31 -0.24 -17.19
N ALA A 230 -8.49 0.88 -17.90
CA ALA A 230 -7.41 1.71 -18.45
C ALA A 230 -7.29 3.10 -17.78
N MET A 231 -8.13 3.41 -16.77
CA MET A 231 -8.11 4.68 -16.04
C MET A 231 -7.36 4.49 -14.72
N ARG A 232 -6.05 4.73 -14.73
CA ARG A 232 -5.13 4.36 -13.64
C ARG A 232 -4.68 5.52 -12.77
N GLU A 233 -5.33 6.68 -12.91
CA GLU A 233 -4.96 7.90 -12.20
C GLU A 233 -4.97 7.73 -10.68
N SER A 234 -5.90 6.94 -10.13
CA SER A 234 -5.98 6.70 -8.68
C SER A 234 -4.78 5.89 -8.16
N PHE A 235 -4.26 4.94 -8.94
CA PHE A 235 -3.05 4.19 -8.58
C PHE A 235 -1.80 5.07 -8.69
N ALA A 236 -1.72 5.91 -9.72
CA ALA A 236 -0.62 6.87 -9.86
C ALA A 236 -0.64 7.94 -8.75
N GLU A 237 -1.82 8.45 -8.38
CA GLU A 237 -1.99 9.39 -7.27
C GLU A 237 -1.57 8.77 -5.93
N TYR A 238 -1.99 7.53 -5.67
CA TYR A 238 -1.55 6.79 -4.48
C TYR A 238 -0.04 6.56 -4.46
N ALA A 239 0.57 6.18 -5.59
CA ALA A 239 2.02 6.06 -5.71
C ALA A 239 2.75 7.39 -5.45
N GLY A 240 2.20 8.50 -5.94
CA GLY A 240 2.66 9.85 -5.64
C GLY A 240 2.62 10.15 -4.15
N TRP A 241 1.52 9.80 -3.47
CA TRP A 241 1.38 9.94 -2.02
C TRP A 241 2.41 9.09 -1.25
N LEU A 242 2.63 7.83 -1.64
CA LEU A 242 3.68 6.95 -1.04
C LEU A 242 5.08 7.59 -1.18
N SER A 243 5.38 8.16 -2.34
CA SER A 243 6.64 8.87 -2.60
C SER A 243 6.77 10.14 -1.76
N LEU A 244 5.70 10.92 -1.61
CA LEU A 244 5.68 12.11 -0.73
C LEU A 244 5.97 11.76 0.73
N VAL A 245 5.35 10.70 1.25
CA VAL A 245 5.59 10.22 2.62
C VAL A 245 7.06 9.84 2.80
N THR A 246 7.57 8.93 1.97
CA THR A 246 8.97 8.51 2.06
C THR A 246 9.95 9.66 1.84
N GLY A 247 9.65 10.62 0.97
CA GLY A 247 10.43 11.85 0.79
C GLY A 247 10.54 12.68 2.08
N SER A 248 9.43 12.89 2.78
CA SER A 248 9.43 13.58 4.08
C SER A 248 10.22 12.80 5.14
N LEU A 249 10.08 11.48 5.20
CA LEU A 249 10.87 10.64 6.12
C LEU A 249 12.36 10.65 5.77
N GLY A 250 12.71 10.65 4.48
CA GLY A 250 14.10 10.79 4.01
C GLY A 250 14.72 12.12 4.40
N LYS A 251 13.95 13.21 4.41
CA LYS A 251 14.41 14.51 4.95
C LYS A 251 14.75 14.40 6.44
N ILE A 252 13.88 13.76 7.23
CA ILE A 252 14.16 13.49 8.67
C ILE A 252 15.45 12.68 8.80
N GLY A 253 15.60 11.61 8.03
CA GLY A 253 16.81 10.79 8.02
C GLY A 253 18.08 11.59 7.68
N ALA A 254 18.04 12.40 6.62
CA ALA A 254 19.18 13.23 6.22
C ALA A 254 19.58 14.25 7.29
N ASP A 255 18.60 14.92 7.90
CA ASP A 255 18.86 15.85 8.99
C ASP A 255 19.51 15.13 10.18
N ILE A 256 18.98 13.98 10.58
CA ILE A 256 19.51 13.20 11.71
C ILE A 256 20.93 12.70 11.43
N CYS A 257 21.24 12.24 10.21
CA CYS A 257 22.60 11.87 9.83
C CYS A 257 23.57 13.05 9.99
N LEU A 258 23.19 14.24 9.52
CA LEU A 258 24.02 15.45 9.63
C LEU A 258 24.16 15.93 11.07
N MET A 259 23.11 15.84 11.88
CA MET A 259 23.17 16.18 13.31
C MET A 259 24.08 15.20 14.06
N ALA A 260 23.97 13.89 13.78
CA ALA A 260 24.86 12.89 14.36
C ALA A 260 26.33 13.11 13.95
N GLN A 261 26.58 13.56 12.71
CA GLN A 261 27.92 13.93 12.24
C GLN A 261 28.49 15.16 12.97
N GLN A 262 27.65 16.14 13.29
CA GLN A 262 28.05 17.37 13.98
C GLN A 262 28.35 17.15 15.47
N GLY A 263 27.84 16.05 16.04
CA GLY A 263 28.16 15.60 17.39
C GLY A 263 26.95 15.51 18.30
N VAL A 264 27.16 14.96 19.49
CA VAL A 264 26.10 14.65 20.46
C VAL A 264 25.36 15.88 21.00
N GLU A 265 25.95 17.08 20.85
CA GLU A 265 25.30 18.35 21.21
C GLU A 265 24.15 18.71 20.26
N GLU A 266 24.15 18.18 19.03
CA GLU A 266 23.06 18.38 18.07
C GLU A 266 21.98 17.31 18.21
N ILE A 267 22.36 16.03 18.37
CA ILE A 267 21.42 14.92 18.65
C ILE A 267 22.10 13.76 19.38
N GLY A 268 21.37 13.12 20.31
CA GLY A 268 21.81 11.91 21.02
C GLY A 268 20.77 10.79 20.99
N PHE A 269 21.26 9.54 21.02
CA PHE A 269 20.44 8.33 21.03
C PHE A 269 20.71 7.50 22.28
N ALA A 270 19.66 6.98 22.92
CA ALA A 270 19.76 6.02 24.02
C ALA A 270 20.28 4.66 23.56
N ALA A 271 19.98 4.28 22.32
CA ALA A 271 20.49 3.09 21.67
C ALA A 271 20.61 3.36 20.16
N ALA A 272 21.81 3.14 19.62
CA ALA A 272 22.09 3.24 18.18
C ALA A 272 22.80 1.95 17.70
N GLY A 273 22.95 1.82 16.38
CA GLY A 273 23.66 0.68 15.79
C GLY A 273 25.10 0.61 16.33
N LYS A 274 25.46 -0.53 16.95
CA LYS A 274 26.80 -0.77 17.47
C LYS A 274 27.74 -1.18 16.33
N SER A 275 28.93 -0.60 16.28
CA SER A 275 30.01 -1.12 15.44
C SER A 275 30.73 -2.27 16.15
N SER A 276 30.92 -3.40 15.46
CA SER A 276 31.71 -4.53 15.98
C SER A 276 33.20 -4.21 16.13
N ALA A 277 33.72 -3.25 15.36
CA ALA A 277 35.12 -2.84 15.39
C ALA A 277 35.40 -1.65 16.34
N MET A 278 34.38 -0.85 16.66
CA MET A 278 34.53 0.40 17.43
C MET A 278 33.40 0.52 18.46
N PRO A 279 33.62 0.12 19.73
CA PRO A 279 32.56 0.07 20.76
C PRO A 279 31.84 1.39 21.05
N HIS A 280 32.50 2.52 20.80
CA HIS A 280 31.95 3.87 20.99
C HIS A 280 31.22 4.41 19.73
N LYS A 281 31.35 3.74 18.58
CA LYS A 281 30.79 4.22 17.30
C LYS A 281 29.32 3.84 17.19
N GLN A 282 28.48 4.87 17.20
CA GLN A 282 27.04 4.77 17.00
C GLN A 282 26.70 5.17 15.56
N ASN A 283 26.29 4.19 14.74
CA ASN A 283 25.91 4.46 13.35
C ASN A 283 24.42 4.82 13.25
N PRO A 284 24.03 5.91 12.57
CA PRO A 284 22.64 6.29 12.37
C PRO A 284 21.98 5.47 11.24
N VAL A 285 22.13 4.13 11.25
CA VAL A 285 21.72 3.23 10.16
C VAL A 285 20.26 3.42 9.76
N ARG A 286 19.36 3.59 10.75
CA ARG A 286 17.93 3.82 10.46
C ARG A 286 17.72 5.13 9.71
N ALA A 287 18.44 6.19 10.06
CA ALA A 287 18.34 7.48 9.39
C ALA A 287 18.85 7.40 7.94
N GLU A 288 19.92 6.65 7.70
CA GLU A 288 20.42 6.35 6.34
C GLU A 288 19.40 5.56 5.52
N LEU A 289 18.73 4.57 6.13
CA LEU A 289 17.67 3.80 5.48
C LEU A 289 16.49 4.69 5.06
N LEU A 290 16.07 5.66 5.89
CA LEU A 290 15.00 6.59 5.50
C LEU A 290 15.36 7.37 4.22
N VAL A 291 16.61 7.79 4.07
CA VAL A 291 17.09 8.44 2.84
C VAL A 291 17.08 7.47 1.66
N ALA A 292 17.47 6.21 1.87
CA ALA A 292 17.44 5.18 0.84
C ALA A 292 16.00 4.89 0.37
N PHE A 293 15.06 4.74 1.29
CA PHE A 293 13.64 4.52 0.99
C PHE A 293 13.01 5.68 0.21
N ALA A 294 13.32 6.93 0.60
CA ALA A 294 12.90 8.12 -0.13
C ALA A 294 13.36 8.10 -1.59
N ARG A 295 14.63 7.78 -1.81
CA ARG A 295 15.21 7.71 -3.16
C ARG A 295 14.66 6.54 -3.97
N PHE A 296 14.41 5.40 -3.31
CA PHE A 296 13.81 4.23 -3.93
C PHE A 296 12.41 4.55 -4.48
N ASN A 297 11.48 5.02 -3.63
CA ASN A 297 10.13 5.36 -4.07
C ASN A 297 10.12 6.51 -5.10
N ALA A 298 11.05 7.46 -5.02
CA ALA A 298 11.18 8.50 -6.05
C ALA A 298 11.56 7.93 -7.42
N GLY A 299 12.40 6.87 -7.47
CA GLY A 299 12.74 6.17 -8.71
C GLY A 299 11.58 5.34 -9.25
N GLU A 300 10.92 4.57 -8.38
CA GLU A 300 9.78 3.72 -8.74
C GLU A 300 8.56 4.52 -9.21
N LEU A 301 8.38 5.75 -8.72
CA LEU A 301 7.26 6.62 -9.11
C LEU A 301 7.17 6.82 -10.63
N ALA A 302 8.31 6.92 -11.33
CA ALA A 302 8.32 7.04 -12.77
C ALA A 302 7.68 5.82 -13.46
N GLY A 303 7.89 4.61 -12.92
CA GLY A 303 7.25 3.38 -13.41
C GLY A 303 5.73 3.44 -13.33
N MET A 304 5.18 3.92 -12.21
CA MET A 304 3.73 4.10 -12.05
C MET A 304 3.16 5.15 -13.02
N HIS A 305 3.92 6.21 -13.31
CA HIS A 305 3.50 7.19 -14.32
C HIS A 305 3.60 6.66 -15.75
N HIS A 306 4.59 5.81 -16.07
CA HIS A 306 4.64 5.11 -17.34
C HIS A 306 3.45 4.15 -17.51
N ALA A 307 3.03 3.51 -16.41
CA ALA A 307 1.84 2.66 -16.39
C ALA A 307 0.51 3.43 -16.54
N LEU A 308 0.49 4.76 -16.63
CA LEU A 308 -0.75 5.49 -17.00
C LEU A 308 -1.14 5.26 -18.46
N VAL A 309 -0.19 4.89 -19.32
CA VAL A 309 -0.44 4.66 -20.74
C VAL A 309 -0.95 3.23 -20.94
N HIS A 310 -2.22 3.00 -20.57
CA HIS A 310 -2.94 1.79 -20.99
C HIS A 310 -3.52 2.01 -22.38
N GLU A 311 -3.07 1.24 -23.37
CA GLU A 311 -3.69 1.24 -24.68
C GLU A 311 -5.06 0.54 -24.66
N GLN A 312 -6.03 1.11 -25.40
CA GLN A 312 -7.35 0.53 -25.64
C GLN A 312 -8.10 0.23 -24.33
N GLU A 313 -8.93 -0.81 -24.29
CA GLU A 313 -9.74 -1.18 -23.13
C GLU A 313 -8.95 -1.94 -22.04
N ARG A 314 -7.78 -2.51 -22.37
CA ARG A 314 -6.87 -3.20 -21.43
C ARG A 314 -5.46 -3.35 -21.99
N SER A 315 -4.46 -2.87 -21.24
CA SER A 315 -3.05 -3.05 -21.56
C SER A 315 -2.40 -4.09 -20.67
N GLY A 316 -1.93 -5.20 -21.24
CA GLY A 316 -1.15 -6.19 -20.48
C GLY A 316 0.22 -5.65 -20.03
N ALA A 317 0.83 -4.78 -20.84
CA ALA A 317 2.15 -4.24 -20.57
C ALA A 317 2.14 -3.21 -19.43
N ALA A 318 1.24 -2.23 -19.49
CA ALA A 318 1.11 -1.21 -18.46
C ALA A 318 0.60 -1.81 -17.15
N TRP A 319 -0.37 -2.74 -17.22
CA TRP A 319 -0.93 -3.40 -16.04
C TRP A 319 0.11 -4.26 -15.30
N ALA A 320 0.93 -5.04 -16.02
CA ALA A 320 1.99 -5.83 -15.38
C ALA A 320 3.04 -4.95 -14.68
N LEU A 321 3.33 -3.76 -15.22
CA LEU A 321 4.23 -2.80 -14.59
C LEU A 321 3.70 -2.33 -13.23
N GLU A 322 2.38 -2.14 -13.08
CA GLU A 322 1.76 -1.80 -11.79
C GLU A 322 1.99 -2.89 -10.75
N TRP A 323 1.87 -4.18 -11.13
CA TRP A 323 2.12 -5.30 -10.21
C TRP A 323 3.56 -5.35 -9.73
N MET A 324 4.52 -5.02 -10.61
CA MET A 324 5.94 -5.00 -10.29
C MET A 324 6.33 -3.85 -9.36
N THR A 325 5.62 -2.73 -9.45
CA THR A 325 6.03 -1.47 -8.83
C THR A 325 5.21 -1.13 -7.57
N LEU A 326 3.88 -1.10 -7.65
CA LEU A 326 3.02 -0.52 -6.61
C LEU A 326 3.13 -1.24 -5.24
N PRO A 327 3.09 -2.58 -5.15
CA PRO A 327 3.25 -3.28 -3.87
C PRO A 327 4.63 -3.02 -3.24
N GLY A 328 5.66 -2.88 -4.10
CA GLY A 328 7.02 -2.57 -3.69
C GLY A 328 7.15 -1.20 -3.04
N MET A 329 6.47 -0.20 -3.62
CA MET A 329 6.40 1.16 -3.06
C MET A 329 5.65 1.19 -1.73
N ALA A 330 4.53 0.47 -1.63
CA ALA A 330 3.74 0.37 -0.41
C ALA A 330 4.54 -0.24 0.76
N MET A 331 5.24 -1.35 0.51
CA MET A 331 6.12 -1.97 1.51
C MET A 331 7.23 -1.01 1.96
N THR A 332 7.85 -0.31 1.01
CA THR A 332 8.95 0.60 1.31
C THR A 332 8.46 1.77 2.17
N THR A 333 7.26 2.27 1.93
CA THR A 333 6.64 3.29 2.78
C THR A 333 6.39 2.77 4.19
N ALA A 334 5.84 1.56 4.34
CA ALA A 334 5.63 0.96 5.67
C ALA A 334 6.94 0.73 6.43
N ALA A 335 7.96 0.17 5.75
CA ALA A 335 9.28 0.00 6.33
C ALA A 335 9.91 1.35 6.73
N ALA A 336 9.76 2.39 5.92
CA ALA A 336 10.23 3.73 6.26
C ALA A 336 9.54 4.28 7.51
N ILE A 337 8.22 4.12 7.64
CA ILE A 337 7.47 4.52 8.84
C ILE A 337 7.99 3.77 10.06
N ALA A 338 8.09 2.45 10.01
CA ALA A 338 8.57 1.63 11.14
C ALA A 338 10.00 2.00 11.55
N ARG A 339 10.91 2.20 10.60
CA ARG A 339 12.29 2.63 10.88
C ARG A 339 12.36 4.04 11.45
N ALA A 340 11.47 4.94 11.02
CA ALA A 340 11.38 6.28 11.59
C ALA A 340 10.87 6.24 13.03
N GLU A 341 9.86 5.41 13.34
CA GLU A 341 9.33 5.23 14.70
C GLU A 341 10.43 4.73 15.63
N GLU A 342 11.11 3.65 15.24
CA GLU A 342 12.22 3.10 16.02
C GLU A 342 13.36 4.10 16.21
N LEU A 343 13.69 4.90 15.19
CA LEU A 343 14.73 5.92 15.27
C LEU A 343 14.34 7.01 16.27
N LEU A 344 13.16 7.62 16.10
CA LEU A 344 12.70 8.74 16.92
C LEU A 344 12.49 8.32 18.37
N ALA A 345 12.03 7.09 18.63
CA ALA A 345 11.89 6.54 19.97
C ALA A 345 13.22 6.43 20.74
N THR A 346 14.35 6.32 20.02
CA THR A 346 15.67 6.26 20.66
C THR A 346 16.26 7.64 20.98
N VAL A 347 15.68 8.73 20.48
CA VAL A 347 16.22 10.07 20.68
C VAL A 347 16.07 10.50 22.15
N ASN A 348 17.19 10.75 22.81
CA ASN A 348 17.24 11.14 24.22
C ASN A 348 17.81 12.54 24.46
N ARG A 349 18.27 13.21 23.41
CA ARG A 349 18.76 14.59 23.42
C ARG A 349 18.63 15.20 22.04
N ILE A 350 18.23 16.47 21.96
CA ILE A 350 18.32 17.30 20.76
C ILE A 350 18.65 18.73 21.19
N GLY A 351 19.66 19.34 20.57
CA GLY A 351 20.10 20.70 20.88
C GLY A 351 20.63 20.91 22.31
N ALA A 352 21.04 22.14 22.59
CA ALA A 352 21.57 22.56 23.89
C ALA A 352 20.47 23.15 24.78
N PRO A 353 20.33 22.72 26.05
CA PRO A 353 19.44 23.36 27.01
C PRO A 353 19.72 24.86 27.11
N ARG A 354 18.65 25.66 27.22
CA ARG A 354 18.76 27.10 27.48
C ARG A 354 18.97 27.40 28.95
#